data_AF-A0A923YYD0-F1
#
_entry.id   AF-A0A923YYD0-F1
#
_cell.length_a   1.000
_cell.length_b   1.000
_cell.length_c   1.000
_cell.angle_alpha   90.00
_cell.angle_beta   90.00
_cell.angle_gamma   90.00
#
_symmetry.space_group_name_H-M   'P 1'
#
loop_
_entity.id
_entity.type
_entity.pdbx_description
1 polymer ?
#
loop_
_entity_poly.entity_id
_entity_poly.type
_entity_poly.pdbx_seq_one_letter_code
_entity_poly.pdbx_strand_id
1 'polypeptide(L)'
;MSGLIALGTTPDPHRFTLAVTPLVCVGHRDHQFLFGGAGMGAAIAAVEAATGRPTVWATAQYLSFARPPATLDLDVVVPVSGR
;
A
#
# COMPACT_ATOMS: atom_id res chain seq x y z
N MET A 1 -2.01 13.96 7.55
CA MET A 1 -1.29 13.28 6.45
C MET A 1 -2.27 13.10 5.30
N SER A 2 -2.17 13.91 4.25
CA SER A 2 -3.01 13.76 3.06
C SER A 2 -2.22 12.98 2.02
N GLY A 3 -2.15 11.66 2.19
CA GLY A 3 -1.58 10.76 1.19
C GLY A 3 -2.55 10.52 0.04
N LEU A 4 -2.04 10.25 -1.17
CA LEU A 4 -2.83 9.96 -2.37
C LEU A 4 -3.74 8.71 -2.21
N ILE A 5 -3.38 7.79 -1.30
CA ILE A 5 -4.10 6.57 -0.98
C ILE A 5 -4.47 6.58 0.50
N ALA A 6 -5.75 6.38 0.82
CA ALA A 6 -6.21 6.26 2.20
C ALA A 6 -5.97 4.86 2.75
N LEU A 7 -5.12 4.75 3.77
CA LEU A 7 -4.82 3.51 4.46
C LEU A 7 -5.70 3.36 5.71
N GLY A 8 -6.15 2.13 5.97
CA GLY A 8 -6.61 1.73 7.29
C GLY A 8 -5.42 1.56 8.23
N THR A 9 -5.61 1.97 9.48
CA THR A 9 -4.64 1.76 10.56
C THR A 9 -5.03 0.57 11.42
N THR A 10 -4.04 -0.06 12.05
CA THR A 10 -4.26 -1.09 13.06
C THR A 10 -3.65 -0.63 14.40
N PRO A 11 -3.86 -1.35 15.52
CA PRO A 11 -3.17 -1.04 16.77
C PRO A 11 -1.64 -1.15 16.68
N ASP A 12 -1.12 -1.91 15.71
CA ASP A 12 0.30 -2.02 15.43
C ASP A 12 0.73 -0.86 14.50
N PRO A 13 1.66 0.02 14.91
CA PRO A 13 2.12 1.15 14.11
C PRO A 13 2.87 0.74 12.83
N HIS A 14 3.24 -0.53 12.68
CA HIS A 14 3.89 -1.08 11.49
C HIS A 14 2.92 -1.82 10.57
N ARG A 15 1.63 -1.95 10.93
CA ARG A 15 0.65 -2.68 10.12
C ARG A 15 -0.49 -1.78 9.67
N PHE A 16 -0.74 -1.83 8.36
CA PHE A 16 -1.74 -1.03 7.65
C PHE A 16 -2.57 -1.92 6.73
N THR A 17 -3.70 -1.39 6.28
CA THR A 17 -4.56 -2.08 5.31
C THR A 17 -5.00 -1.14 4.19
N LEU A 18 -5.23 -1.71 3.00
CA LEU A 18 -5.91 -1.04 1.91
C LEU A 18 -7.07 -1.92 1.43
N ALA A 19 -8.28 -1.38 1.46
CA ALA A 19 -9.43 -2.00 0.82
C ALA A 19 -9.26 -1.94 -0.70
N VAL A 20 -9.22 -3.09 -1.37
CA VAL A 20 -9.13 -3.18 -2.83
C VAL A 20 -10.53 -2.98 -3.41
N THR A 21 -10.87 -1.72 -3.66
CA THR A 21 -12.14 -1.32 -4.27
C THR A 21 -11.97 -1.07 -5.78
N PRO A 22 -13.06 -1.03 -6.57
CA PRO A 22 -12.98 -0.67 -7.99
C PRO A 22 -12.29 0.68 -8.26
N LEU A 23 -12.30 1.63 -7.30
CA LEU A 23 -11.67 2.95 -7.45
C LEU A 23 -10.13 2.89 -7.55
N VAL A 24 -9.52 1.86 -6.97
CA VAL A 24 -8.06 1.65 -7.01
C VAL A 24 -7.65 0.55 -8.00
N CYS A 25 -8.60 0.07 -8.81
CA CYS A 25 -8.38 -1.04 -9.73
C CYS A 25 -8.38 -0.59 -11.20
N VAL A 26 -7.77 -1.42 -12.04
CA VAL A 26 -7.79 -1.33 -13.51
C VAL A 26 -8.18 -2.68 -14.11
N GLY A 27 -8.46 -2.70 -15.42
CA GLY A 27 -8.83 -3.90 -16.17
C GLY A 27 -10.31 -3.97 -16.54
N HIS A 28 -10.69 -5.03 -17.26
CA HIS A 28 -12.09 -5.28 -17.66
C HIS A 28 -13.00 -5.44 -16.42
N ARG A 29 -14.28 -5.08 -16.54
CA ARG A 29 -15.25 -5.08 -15.43
C ARG A 29 -15.29 -6.40 -14.64
N ASP A 30 -15.16 -7.53 -15.33
CA ASP A 30 -15.24 -8.87 -14.73
C ASP A 30 -13.88 -9.42 -14.23
N HIS A 31 -12.78 -8.70 -14.52
CA HIS A 31 -11.41 -9.11 -14.21
C HIS A 31 -10.57 -7.95 -13.68
N GLN A 32 -11.17 -7.06 -12.89
CA GLN A 32 -10.47 -5.95 -12.27
C GLN A 32 -9.43 -6.43 -11.26
N PHE A 33 -8.30 -5.73 -11.21
CA PHE A 33 -7.25 -5.95 -10.23
C PHE A 33 -6.63 -4.62 -9.80
N LEU A 34 -6.03 -4.62 -8.62
CA LEU A 34 -5.36 -3.46 -8.04
C LEU A 34 -4.37 -2.85 -9.03
N PHE A 35 -4.53 -1.55 -9.31
CA PHE A 35 -3.57 -0.81 -10.12
C PHE A 35 -2.21 -0.84 -9.43
N GLY A 36 -1.16 -1.25 -10.15
CA GLY A 36 0.19 -1.35 -9.58
C GLY A 36 0.64 -0.05 -8.90
N GLY A 37 0.42 1.10 -9.54
CA GLY A 37 0.74 2.40 -8.95
C GLY A 37 -0.01 2.70 -7.65
N ALA A 38 -1.26 2.26 -7.51
CA ALA A 38 -2.02 2.39 -6.26
C ALA A 38 -1.43 1.49 -5.17
N GLY A 39 -1.05 0.25 -5.49
CA GLY A 39 -0.36 -0.64 -4.57
C GLY A 39 1.00 -0.10 -4.10
N MET A 40 1.80 0.44 -5.02
CA MET A 40 3.06 1.11 -4.67
C MET A 40 2.84 2.36 -3.82
N GLY A 41 1.86 3.20 -4.17
CA GLY A 41 1.50 4.38 -3.38
C GLY A 41 1.06 4.04 -1.96
N ALA A 42 0.32 2.94 -1.79
CA ALA A 42 -0.07 2.41 -0.49
C ALA A 42 1.15 1.97 0.34
N ALA A 43 2.08 1.23 -0.28
CA ALA A 43 3.31 0.80 0.38
C ALA A 43 4.20 1.98 0.81
N ILE A 44 4.36 3.00 -0.06
CA ILE A 44 5.08 4.24 0.26
C ILE A 44 4.42 4.95 1.45
N ALA A 45 3.11 5.16 1.40
CA ALA A 45 2.38 5.81 2.48
C ALA A 45 2.53 5.08 3.83
N ALA A 46 2.51 3.74 3.82
CA ALA A 46 2.74 2.92 5.00
C ALA A 46 4.16 3.07 5.57
N VAL A 47 5.19 3.04 4.71
CA VAL A 47 6.59 3.21 5.11
C VAL A 47 6.84 4.62 5.67
N GLU A 48 6.31 5.66 5.04
CA GLU A 48 6.44 7.03 5.52
C GLU A 48 5.72 7.24 6.86
N ALA A 49 4.54 6.63 7.04
CA ALA A 49 3.82 6.67 8.31
C ALA A 49 4.58 5.95 9.43
N ALA A 50 5.12 4.76 9.16
CA ALA A 50 5.86 3.96 10.14
C ALA A 50 7.22 4.57 10.51
N THR A 51 7.87 5.30 9.59
CA THR A 51 9.22 5.87 9.80
C THR A 51 9.22 7.35 10.13
N GLY A 52 8.12 8.07 9.86
CA GLY A 52 8.04 9.53 9.99
C GLY A 52 8.93 10.29 9.00
N ARG A 53 9.39 9.65 7.92
CA ARG A 53 10.36 10.19 6.96
C ARG A 53 9.84 10.05 5.53
N PRO A 54 10.13 11.01 4.64
CA PRO A 54 9.74 10.91 3.23
C PRO A 54 10.55 9.84 2.50
N THR A 55 9.90 9.16 1.56
CA THR A 55 10.54 8.15 0.70
C THR A 55 11.37 8.82 -0.39
N VAL A 56 12.64 8.41 -0.52
CA VAL A 56 13.54 8.92 -1.57
C VAL A 56 13.36 8.15 -2.88
N TRP A 57 13.29 6.82 -2.79
CA TRP A 57 13.06 5.91 -3.91
C TRP A 57 12.38 4.65 -3.38
N ALA A 58 11.65 3.96 -4.26
CA ALA A 58 10.98 2.71 -3.93
C ALA A 58 11.04 1.74 -5.12
N THR A 59 10.97 0.46 -4.80
CA THR A 59 10.90 -0.66 -5.74
C THR A 59 9.83 -1.61 -5.23
N ALA A 60 9.05 -2.19 -6.14
CA ALA A 60 8.02 -3.16 -5.82
C ALA A 60 8.13 -4.36 -6.76
N GLN A 61 7.82 -5.54 -6.24
CA GLN A 61 7.71 -6.78 -7.01
C GLN A 61 6.25 -7.24 -6.93
N TYR A 62 5.61 -7.39 -8.09
CA TYR A 62 4.20 -7.83 -8.17
C TYR A 62 4.17 -9.34 -8.44
N LEU A 63 3.79 -10.12 -7.43
CA LEU A 63 3.82 -11.59 -7.50
C LEU A 63 2.45 -12.20 -7.83
N SER A 64 1.36 -11.48 -7.56
CA SER A 64 -0.01 -11.94 -7.82
C SER A 64 -0.97 -10.76 -7.98
N PHE A 65 -2.18 -11.05 -8.47
CA PHE A 65 -3.25 -10.06 -8.61
C PHE A 65 -4.12 -10.00 -7.35
N ALA A 66 -4.22 -8.82 -6.74
CA ALA A 66 -5.26 -8.52 -5.76
C ALA A 66 -6.52 -8.03 -6.50
N ARG A 67 -7.66 -8.70 -6.27
CA ARG A 67 -8.94 -8.38 -6.93
C ARG A 67 -9.98 -7.93 -5.90
N PRO A 68 -10.87 -6.98 -6.21
CA PRO A 68 -11.98 -6.66 -5.32
C PRO A 68 -12.81 -7.91 -4.99
N PRO A 69 -13.33 -8.07 -3.76
CA PRO A 69 -13.25 -7.14 -2.62
C PRO A 69 -12.08 -7.45 -1.64
N ALA A 70 -10.91 -7.88 -2.14
CA ALA A 70 -9.79 -8.22 -1.28
C ALA A 70 -9.34 -7.05 -0.37
N THR A 71 -8.62 -7.39 0.69
CA THR A 71 -7.85 -6.43 1.50
C THR A 71 -6.38 -6.69 1.26
N LEU A 72 -5.62 -5.63 0.97
CA LEU A 72 -4.17 -5.66 0.95
C LEU A 72 -3.67 -5.33 2.35
N ASP A 73 -3.13 -6.33 3.03
CA ASP A 73 -2.40 -6.15 4.29
C ASP A 73 -0.97 -5.68 3.98
N LEU A 74 -0.54 -4.63 4.66
CA LEU A 74 0.79 -4.03 4.54
C LEU A 74 1.49 -4.15 5.89
N ASP A 75 2.61 -4.87 5.91
CA ASP A 75 3.48 -5.03 7.07
C ASP A 75 4.83 -4.33 6.78
N VAL A 76 5.17 -3.35 7.62
CA VAL A 76 6.35 -2.50 7.43
C VAL A 76 7.48 -2.94 8.34
N VAL A 77 8.50 -3.54 7.73
CA VAL A 77 9.77 -3.84 8.41
C VAL A 77 10.76 -2.70 8.20
N VAL A 78 11.31 -2.16 9.30
CA VAL A 78 12.39 -1.18 9.28
C VAL A 78 13.70 -1.88 9.67
N PRO A 79 14.46 -2.43 8.71
CA PRO A 79 15.65 -3.23 9.03
C PRO A 79 16.79 -2.37 9.58
N VAL A 80 16.87 -1.10 9.19
CA VAL A 80 17.89 -0.14 9.62
C VAL A 80 17.24 1.23 9.76
N SER A 81 17.52 1.91 10.88
CA SER A 81 17.20 3.34 11.07
C SER A 81 18.49 4.13 11.18
N GLY A 82 18.82 4.89 10.13
CA GLY A 82 19.97 5.78 10.11
C GLY A 82 19.76 7.06 10.92
N ARG A 83 20.86 7.76 11.19
CA ARG A 83 20.85 9.12 11.77
C ARG A 83 20.24 10.15 10.83
#